data_AF-A0A3D4B492-F1
#
_entry.id   AF-A0A3D4B492-F1
#
_cell.length_a   1.000
_cell.length_b   1.000
_cell.length_c   1.000
_cell.angle_alpha   90.00
_cell.angle_beta   90.00
_cell.angle_gamma   90.00
#
_symmetry.space_group_name_H-M   'P 1'
#
loop_
_entity.id
_entity.type
_entity.pdbx_description
1 polymer ?
#
loop_
_entity_poly.entity_id
_entity_poly.type
_entity_poly.pdbx_seq_one_letter_code
_entity_poly.pdbx_strand_id
1 'polypeptide(L)'
;MVVEHGQGLAWVLASSPPESSQLAAYRLARQFSIALMVDMRDGWLDEPLKSALLHSRFHRWREGRLERKILQHAKRIFVVSDGLKKMMEERLPFTRNKITLMTNGYPQEVTADSGEKPRWSNAAQISLLYAGRFTGSRNSHKAHYLIDPLLSGIRTQDRQGTIHLLGDFSAEELKDIAAWQPQFETSGWMLEVQPRVPREEAMARMAQADGLLFITGTSVVLSAKLFEYLATGRPILAAAPENGDVWKACKDLPQVFLMPLSNTVTVTATEAVERFLKACAQHAWPYQIPSAFSEEHLSKVFLEAVGRPEAHNIETETNITDRKDLSLVVACYNEEGILEESIQEIVEVLDMTRFTYEIIFVDDCSQDNTRLLIDQLIKAYPDKTFHKIFHEKNKGRGGTVTDGIKKAQGTVVGFIDIDLETHARYIPSCVTAILAGYDVATARRIYIFRFRSLDRYVLSKGYSRLVKWIFGFPLRDTETGFKFFNRETILPILDTIQDQRWFWDTEIMVRSYHNGLKIVEIPTLFIRRFEKQSTVNPISDSLEYLVQLYRFKKQLKQEQKDM
;
A
#
# COMPACT_ATOMS: atom_id res chain seq x y z
N MET A 1 -10.02 18.81 -1.49
CA MET A 1 -10.57 17.91 -0.46
C MET A 1 -9.54 17.19 0.42
N VAL A 2 -8.48 16.49 -0.06
CA VAL A 2 -7.29 16.25 0.82
C VAL A 2 -6.71 17.58 1.37
N VAL A 3 -7.10 18.66 0.68
CA VAL A 3 -6.76 20.07 0.84
C VAL A 3 -7.53 20.80 1.94
N GLU A 4 -8.71 20.34 2.40
CA GLU A 4 -9.52 21.13 3.35
C GLU A 4 -9.33 20.72 4.82
N HIS A 5 -8.86 19.49 5.09
CA HIS A 5 -8.37 19.08 6.41
C HIS A 5 -6.91 19.49 6.69
N GLY A 6 -6.31 20.29 5.81
CA GLY A 6 -4.94 20.80 5.99
C GLY A 6 -4.83 21.95 7.01
N GLN A 7 -5.95 22.54 7.43
CA GLN A 7 -5.94 23.60 8.45
C GLN A 7 -5.47 23.01 9.78
N GLY A 8 -4.36 23.54 10.30
CA GLY A 8 -3.72 23.05 11.54
C GLY A 8 -2.59 22.05 11.32
N LEU A 9 -2.34 21.55 10.10
CA LEU A 9 -1.17 20.72 9.84
C LEU A 9 0.12 21.55 9.93
N ALA A 10 1.08 21.10 10.72
CA ALA A 10 2.38 21.76 10.83
C ALA A 10 3.33 21.41 9.66
N TRP A 11 3.16 20.21 9.08
CA TRP A 11 4.05 19.68 8.05
C TRP A 11 3.38 18.57 7.22
N VAL A 12 3.98 18.26 6.07
CA VAL A 12 3.68 17.11 5.23
C VAL A 12 4.94 16.29 5.01
N LEU A 13 4.84 14.98 5.14
CA LEU A 13 5.92 14.03 4.88
C LEU A 13 5.63 13.26 3.59
N ALA A 14 6.62 13.10 2.73
CA ALA A 14 6.60 12.13 1.65
C ALA A 14 7.82 11.21 1.75
N SER A 15 7.58 9.91 1.57
CA SER A 15 8.62 8.89 1.42
C SER A 15 8.67 8.44 -0.04
N SER A 16 9.88 8.21 -0.54
CA SER A 16 10.12 7.64 -1.87
C SER A 16 10.75 6.25 -1.77
N PRO A 17 10.45 5.34 -2.71
CA PRO A 17 9.57 5.48 -3.89
C PRO A 17 8.06 5.34 -3.60
N PRO A 18 7.16 5.77 -4.52
CA PRO A 18 7.46 6.42 -5.80
C PRO A 18 7.79 7.92 -5.65
N GLU A 19 8.60 8.46 -6.55
CA GLU A 19 9.02 9.87 -6.49
C GLU A 19 7.87 10.85 -6.81
N SER A 20 6.78 10.36 -7.39
CA SER A 20 5.54 11.13 -7.54
C SER A 20 4.95 11.55 -6.19
N SER A 21 5.18 10.78 -5.12
CA SER A 21 4.78 11.13 -3.75
C SER A 21 5.46 12.42 -3.30
N GLN A 22 6.76 12.55 -3.60
CA GLN A 22 7.55 13.76 -3.29
C GLN A 22 7.00 14.99 -4.02
N LEU A 23 6.62 14.84 -5.29
CA LEU A 23 6.00 15.92 -6.06
C LEU A 23 4.62 16.33 -5.52
N ALA A 24 3.82 15.35 -5.08
CA ALA A 24 2.52 15.61 -4.46
C ALA A 24 2.68 16.38 -3.15
N ALA A 25 3.52 15.90 -2.24
CA ALA A 25 3.81 16.57 -0.97
C ALA A 25 4.40 17.96 -1.17
N TYR A 26 5.30 18.14 -2.15
CA TYR A 26 5.81 19.47 -2.51
C TYR A 26 4.70 20.45 -2.92
N ARG A 27 3.71 19.99 -3.71
CA ARG A 27 2.56 20.83 -4.08
C ARG A 27 1.67 21.14 -2.87
N LEU A 28 1.40 20.16 -2.02
CA LEU A 28 0.62 20.33 -0.80
C LEU A 28 1.30 21.32 0.15
N ALA A 29 2.60 21.15 0.41
CA ALA A 29 3.38 22.05 1.25
C ALA A 29 3.27 23.51 0.80
N ARG A 30 3.36 23.76 -0.52
CA ARG A 30 3.21 25.11 -1.08
C ARG A 30 1.78 25.63 -1.04
N GLN A 31 0.80 24.76 -1.22
CA GLN A 31 -0.60 25.14 -1.23
C GLN A 31 -1.08 25.54 0.18
N PHE A 32 -0.63 24.84 1.23
CA PHE A 32 -0.99 25.14 2.63
C PHE A 32 0.03 26.01 3.36
N SER A 33 1.16 26.33 2.72
CA SER A 33 2.28 27.00 3.39
C SER A 33 2.77 26.25 4.65
N ILE A 34 2.80 24.92 4.58
CA ILE A 34 3.27 24.03 5.66
C ILE A 34 4.66 23.47 5.35
N ALA A 35 5.38 23.01 6.37
CA ALA A 35 6.73 22.50 6.17
C ALA A 35 6.74 21.17 5.38
N LEU A 36 7.67 21.03 4.44
CA LEU A 36 7.86 19.80 3.69
C LEU A 36 8.97 18.95 4.33
N MET A 37 8.65 17.71 4.69
CA MET A 37 9.58 16.68 5.09
C MET A 37 9.72 15.67 3.96
N VAL A 38 10.95 15.32 3.60
CA VAL A 38 11.24 14.42 2.48
C VAL A 38 12.04 13.23 3.01
N ASP A 39 11.49 12.04 2.92
CA ASP A 39 12.17 10.79 3.23
C ASP A 39 12.70 10.11 1.95
N MET A 40 14.02 10.08 1.81
CA MET A 40 14.78 9.55 0.69
C MET A 40 15.36 8.18 1.07
N ARG A 41 14.49 7.17 1.21
CA ARG A 41 14.91 5.78 1.52
C ARG A 41 15.77 5.17 0.43
N ASP A 42 15.44 5.49 -0.83
CA ASP A 42 16.23 5.17 -2.00
C ASP A 42 16.74 6.44 -2.69
N GLY A 43 17.87 6.33 -3.38
CA GLY A 43 18.39 7.42 -4.19
C GLY A 43 17.50 7.66 -5.41
N TRP A 44 17.08 8.91 -5.64
CA TRP A 44 16.36 9.27 -6.86
C TRP A 44 17.30 9.25 -8.07
N LEU A 45 18.47 9.89 -7.96
CA LEU A 45 19.49 9.93 -9.02
C LEU A 45 20.81 9.26 -8.68
N ASP A 46 21.14 9.18 -7.40
CA ASP A 46 22.42 8.63 -6.93
C ASP A 46 22.45 7.10 -7.06
N GLU A 47 21.35 6.45 -6.66
CA GLU A 47 21.13 5.01 -6.73
C GLU A 47 19.74 4.71 -7.35
N PRO A 48 19.51 5.12 -8.61
CA PRO A 48 18.17 5.12 -9.18
C PRO A 48 17.68 3.69 -9.42
N LEU A 49 16.50 3.37 -8.88
CA LEU A 49 15.82 2.10 -9.20
C LEU A 49 15.33 2.05 -10.66
N LYS A 50 15.07 3.21 -11.27
CA LYS A 50 14.62 3.30 -12.66
C LYS A 50 15.80 3.18 -13.63
N SER A 51 15.88 2.05 -14.33
CA SER A 51 16.91 1.80 -15.36
C SER A 51 17.04 2.92 -16.40
N ALA A 52 15.93 3.55 -16.80
CA ALA A 52 15.97 4.69 -17.73
C ALA A 52 16.85 5.87 -17.25
N LEU A 53 17.01 6.06 -15.94
CA LEU A 53 17.85 7.12 -15.35
C LEU A 53 19.34 6.77 -15.35
N LEU A 54 19.69 5.50 -15.59
CA LEU A 54 21.06 5.05 -15.81
C LEU A 54 21.55 5.39 -17.21
N HIS A 55 20.67 5.31 -18.21
CA HIS A 55 21.06 5.40 -19.62
C HIS A 55 20.67 6.72 -20.32
N SER A 56 19.61 7.41 -19.88
CA SER A 56 19.12 8.62 -20.54
C SER A 56 19.53 9.91 -19.83
N ARG A 57 20.46 10.66 -20.45
CA ARG A 57 20.91 11.97 -19.94
C ARG A 57 19.78 12.98 -19.82
N PHE A 58 18.85 13.00 -20.79
CA PHE A 58 17.71 13.91 -20.78
C PHE A 58 16.74 13.61 -19.64
N HIS A 59 16.41 12.32 -19.42
CA HIS A 59 15.55 11.91 -18.31
C HIS A 59 16.21 12.26 -16.98
N ARG A 60 17.51 11.92 -16.82
CA ARG A 60 18.28 12.23 -15.61
C ARG A 60 18.31 13.74 -15.32
N TRP A 61 18.48 14.58 -16.34
CA TRP A 61 18.42 16.04 -16.19
C TRP A 61 17.05 16.54 -15.73
N ARG A 62 15.97 16.01 -16.32
CA ARG A 62 14.59 16.42 -15.97
C ARG A 62 14.24 16.01 -14.54
N GLU A 63 14.52 14.77 -14.18
CA GLU A 63 14.32 14.26 -12.82
C GLU A 63 15.19 15.03 -11.82
N GLY A 64 16.46 15.31 -12.15
CA GLY A 64 17.36 16.07 -11.27
C GLY A 64 16.95 17.51 -11.03
N ARG A 65 16.24 18.14 -11.98
CA ARG A 65 15.61 19.45 -11.76
C ARG A 65 14.45 19.34 -10.77
N LEU A 66 13.62 18.31 -10.87
CA LEU A 66 12.50 18.09 -9.96
C LEU A 66 13.01 17.79 -8.55
N GLU A 67 13.95 16.85 -8.42
CA GLU A 67 14.59 16.49 -7.16
C GLU A 67 15.21 17.72 -6.49
N ARG A 68 16.08 18.46 -7.20
CA ARG A 68 16.70 19.68 -6.67
C ARG A 68 15.64 20.67 -6.18
N LYS A 69 14.59 20.89 -6.96
CA LYS A 69 13.50 21.83 -6.61
C LYS A 69 12.78 21.40 -5.33
N ILE A 70 12.47 20.12 -5.19
CA ILE A 70 11.78 19.56 -4.02
C ILE A 70 12.68 19.66 -2.78
N LEU A 71 13.93 19.20 -2.87
CA LEU A 71 14.88 19.21 -1.74
C LEU A 71 15.29 20.63 -1.32
N GLN A 72 15.27 21.60 -2.23
CA GLN A 72 15.44 23.02 -1.89
C GLN A 72 14.30 23.55 -1.00
N HIS A 73 13.07 23.04 -1.16
CA HIS A 73 11.92 23.45 -0.34
C HIS A 73 11.73 22.56 0.90
N ALA A 74 12.32 21.37 0.92
CA ALA A 74 12.30 20.51 2.10
C ALA A 74 12.91 21.22 3.32
N LYS A 75 12.21 21.17 4.46
CA LYS A 75 12.70 21.61 5.77
C LYS A 75 13.67 20.57 6.34
N ARG A 76 13.34 19.29 6.20
CA ARG A 76 14.20 18.15 6.53
C ARG A 76 14.19 17.11 5.42
N ILE A 77 15.33 16.44 5.28
CA ILE A 77 15.56 15.35 4.34
C ILE A 77 16.03 14.14 5.15
N PHE A 78 15.27 13.07 5.20
CA PHE A 78 15.69 11.82 5.83
C PHE A 78 16.41 10.96 4.80
N VAL A 79 17.52 10.34 5.21
CA VAL A 79 18.27 9.36 4.41
C VAL A 79 18.63 8.17 5.29
N VAL A 80 18.74 6.99 4.68
CA VAL A 80 18.87 5.74 5.42
C VAL A 80 20.31 5.34 5.75
N SER A 81 21.30 6.13 5.36
CA SER A 81 22.71 5.79 5.56
C SER A 81 23.66 6.98 5.40
N ASP A 82 24.87 6.86 5.94
CA ASP A 82 25.93 7.85 5.78
C ASP A 82 26.47 7.94 4.34
N GLY A 83 26.53 6.84 3.60
CA GLY A 83 26.98 6.83 2.21
C GLY A 83 25.98 7.57 1.32
N LEU A 84 24.68 7.35 1.51
CA LEU A 84 23.65 8.07 0.75
C LEU A 84 23.64 9.56 1.11
N LYS A 85 23.82 9.88 2.40
CA LYS A 85 24.04 11.26 2.86
C LYS A 85 25.20 11.92 2.10
N LYS A 86 26.39 11.30 2.10
CA LYS A 86 27.59 11.83 1.44
C LYS A 86 27.39 12.04 -0.05
N MET A 87 26.86 11.04 -0.75
CA MET A 87 26.56 11.16 -2.18
C MET A 87 25.61 12.33 -2.48
N MET A 88 24.57 12.49 -1.65
CA MET A 88 23.62 13.59 -1.80
C MET A 88 24.25 14.95 -1.52
N GLU A 89 25.09 15.07 -0.48
CA GLU A 89 25.77 16.32 -0.12
C GLU A 89 26.82 16.74 -1.16
N GLU A 90 27.49 15.79 -1.79
CA GLU A 90 28.44 16.03 -2.89
C GLU A 90 27.72 16.55 -4.13
N ARG A 91 26.60 15.92 -4.50
CA ARG A 91 25.82 16.31 -5.70
C ARG A 91 24.97 17.56 -5.49
N LEU A 92 24.46 17.77 -4.27
CA LEU A 92 23.54 18.85 -3.89
C LEU A 92 24.02 19.54 -2.60
N PRO A 93 25.10 20.35 -2.61
CA PRO A 93 25.70 20.91 -1.39
C PRO A 93 24.77 21.69 -0.46
N PHE A 94 23.64 22.22 -0.95
CA PHE A 94 22.64 22.91 -0.14
C PHE A 94 21.88 21.99 0.84
N THR A 95 22.00 20.67 0.71
CA THR A 95 21.31 19.68 1.57
C THR A 95 22.01 19.44 2.91
N ARG A 96 23.29 19.81 3.07
CA ARG A 96 24.12 19.51 4.26
C ARG A 96 23.45 19.84 5.60
N ASN A 97 22.74 20.97 5.67
CA ASN A 97 22.09 21.43 6.90
C ASN A 97 20.63 20.96 7.06
N LYS A 98 20.17 20.13 6.13
CA LYS A 98 18.78 19.63 6.06
C LYS A 98 18.69 18.12 6.29
N ILE A 99 19.79 17.39 6.07
CA ILE A 99 19.80 15.93 6.11
C ILE A 99 19.78 15.44 7.56
N THR A 100 18.88 14.52 7.86
CA THR A 100 18.82 13.72 9.08
C THR A 100 19.05 12.27 8.70
N LEU A 101 20.01 11.62 9.35
CA LEU A 101 20.23 10.19 9.19
C LEU A 101 19.16 9.45 9.98
N MET A 102 18.36 8.65 9.30
CA MET A 102 17.32 7.80 9.90
C MET A 102 17.29 6.49 9.13
N THR A 103 17.92 5.46 9.68
CA THR A 103 17.95 4.14 9.07
C THR A 103 16.56 3.50 9.05
N ASN A 104 16.43 2.35 8.39
CA ASN A 104 15.32 1.45 8.72
C ASN A 104 15.53 0.89 10.13
N GLY A 105 14.47 0.29 10.70
CA GLY A 105 14.48 -0.20 12.07
C GLY A 105 13.96 -1.62 12.21
N TYR A 106 14.04 -2.12 13.44
CA TYR A 106 13.48 -3.41 13.81
C TYR A 106 11.95 -3.42 13.82
N PRO A 107 11.31 -4.60 13.69
CA PRO A 107 9.89 -4.75 14.00
C PRO A 107 9.60 -4.27 15.44
N GLN A 108 8.40 -3.71 15.66
CA GLN A 108 7.99 -3.08 16.92
C GLN A 108 8.13 -4.00 18.15
N GLU A 109 7.98 -5.30 17.94
CA GLU A 109 8.05 -6.34 18.97
C GLU A 109 9.48 -6.65 19.45
N VAL A 110 10.49 -6.17 18.73
CA VAL A 110 11.89 -6.52 18.96
C VAL A 110 12.56 -5.44 19.81
N THR A 111 13.00 -5.84 20.99
CA THR A 111 13.76 -4.97 21.89
C THR A 111 15.26 -5.14 21.70
N ALA A 112 16.02 -4.10 22.06
CA ALA A 112 17.48 -4.17 22.05
C ALA A 112 17.94 -5.21 23.08
N ASP A 113 18.77 -6.14 22.63
CA ASP A 113 19.18 -7.30 23.42
C ASP A 113 20.53 -7.85 22.94
N SER A 114 21.21 -8.60 23.79
CA SER A 114 22.44 -9.32 23.48
C SER A 114 22.52 -10.59 24.31
N GLY A 115 22.95 -11.67 23.70
CA GLY A 115 23.05 -12.95 24.39
C GLY A 115 23.54 -14.04 23.46
N GLU A 116 23.17 -15.28 23.77
CA GLU A 116 23.43 -16.43 22.92
C GLU A 116 22.12 -17.02 22.42
N LYS A 117 22.02 -17.28 21.12
CA LYS A 117 20.83 -17.88 20.53
C LYS A 117 21.06 -19.37 20.28
N PRO A 118 20.24 -20.27 20.87
CA PRO A 118 20.44 -21.70 20.68
C PRO A 118 20.11 -22.12 19.25
N ARG A 119 20.76 -23.16 18.77
CA ARG A 119 20.40 -23.82 17.50
C ARG A 119 18.94 -24.25 17.51
N TRP A 120 18.26 -24.11 16.39
CA TRP A 120 16.85 -24.50 16.27
C TRP A 120 16.69 -25.96 15.85
N SER A 121 17.47 -26.40 14.85
CA SER A 121 17.36 -27.74 14.28
C SER A 121 18.10 -28.81 15.09
N ASN A 122 17.78 -30.09 14.84
CA ASN A 122 18.54 -31.22 15.36
C ASN A 122 19.97 -31.23 14.80
N ALA A 123 20.94 -31.70 15.58
CA ALA A 123 22.37 -31.60 15.31
C ALA A 123 22.82 -32.11 13.92
N ALA A 124 22.05 -33.02 13.32
CA ALA A 124 22.40 -33.76 12.11
C ALA A 124 22.36 -32.95 10.80
N GLN A 125 21.56 -31.87 10.68
CA GLN A 125 21.45 -31.10 9.43
C GLN A 125 21.29 -29.61 9.68
N ILE A 126 22.01 -28.77 8.92
CA ILE A 126 21.95 -27.30 9.02
C ILE A 126 20.80 -26.78 8.14
N SER A 127 19.93 -25.93 8.70
CA SER A 127 18.91 -25.20 7.95
C SER A 127 19.36 -23.74 7.72
N LEU A 128 19.53 -23.37 6.46
CA LEU A 128 19.83 -22.00 6.04
C LEU A 128 18.62 -21.37 5.36
N LEU A 129 18.39 -20.07 5.54
CA LEU A 129 17.27 -19.38 4.91
C LEU A 129 17.68 -18.10 4.19
N TYR A 130 17.21 -17.94 2.96
CA TYR A 130 17.20 -16.70 2.20
C TYR A 130 15.76 -16.22 2.00
N ALA A 131 15.41 -15.03 2.51
CA ALA A 131 14.10 -14.43 2.32
C ALA A 131 14.13 -13.34 1.24
N GLY A 132 13.25 -13.45 0.25
CA GLY A 132 13.04 -12.50 -0.83
C GLY A 132 13.62 -12.95 -2.18
N ARG A 133 13.83 -11.99 -3.09
CA ARG A 133 14.36 -12.21 -4.44
C ARG A 133 15.86 -11.95 -4.50
N PHE A 134 16.58 -12.60 -5.42
CA PHE A 134 18.01 -12.34 -5.63
C PHE A 134 18.23 -11.03 -6.38
N THR A 135 17.63 -10.87 -7.54
CA THR A 135 17.86 -9.71 -8.42
C THR A 135 17.03 -8.48 -8.03
N GLY A 136 15.90 -8.68 -7.34
CA GLY A 136 15.08 -7.61 -6.76
C GLY A 136 14.79 -6.47 -7.75
N SER A 137 14.90 -5.22 -7.28
CA SER A 137 14.75 -4.00 -8.09
C SER A 137 16.08 -3.45 -8.63
N ARG A 138 17.20 -4.14 -8.41
CA ARG A 138 18.55 -3.63 -8.66
C ARG A 138 19.38 -4.65 -9.44
N ASN A 139 19.69 -4.34 -10.70
CA ASN A 139 20.52 -5.18 -11.57
C ASN A 139 21.94 -5.47 -11.04
N SER A 140 22.39 -4.74 -10.01
CA SER A 140 23.68 -4.99 -9.35
C SER A 140 23.65 -6.20 -8.42
N HIS A 141 22.46 -6.69 -8.03
CA HIS A 141 22.34 -7.89 -7.23
C HIS A 141 22.50 -9.12 -8.11
N LYS A 142 23.63 -9.80 -7.97
CA LYS A 142 23.89 -11.04 -8.69
C LYS A 142 24.04 -12.18 -7.69
N ALA A 143 23.15 -13.16 -7.78
CA ALA A 143 23.08 -14.27 -6.84
C ALA A 143 24.42 -15.01 -6.68
N HIS A 144 25.21 -15.14 -7.75
CA HIS A 144 26.51 -15.80 -7.72
C HIS A 144 27.51 -15.18 -6.72
N TYR A 145 27.37 -13.89 -6.38
CA TYR A 145 28.20 -13.27 -5.32
C TYR A 145 27.99 -13.90 -3.94
N LEU A 146 26.85 -14.55 -3.73
CA LEU A 146 26.53 -15.28 -2.51
C LEU A 146 26.66 -16.80 -2.72
N ILE A 147 26.14 -17.30 -3.83
CA ILE A 147 26.01 -18.75 -4.09
C ILE A 147 27.36 -19.41 -4.34
N ASP A 148 28.24 -18.83 -5.15
CA ASP A 148 29.50 -19.49 -5.52
C ASP A 148 30.44 -19.64 -4.30
N PRO A 149 30.63 -18.62 -3.45
CA PRO A 149 31.41 -18.79 -2.24
C PRO A 149 30.75 -19.74 -1.23
N LEU A 150 29.42 -19.70 -1.08
CA LEU A 150 28.69 -20.60 -0.19
C LEU A 150 28.94 -22.06 -0.58
N LEU A 151 28.81 -22.37 -1.87
CA LEU A 151 29.10 -23.69 -2.39
C LEU A 151 30.58 -24.09 -2.20
N SER A 152 31.50 -23.14 -2.40
CA SER A 152 32.92 -23.39 -2.15
C SER A 152 33.21 -23.76 -0.69
N GLY A 153 32.65 -23.03 0.27
CA GLY A 153 32.85 -23.31 1.69
C GLY A 153 32.08 -24.53 2.21
N ILE A 154 30.96 -24.88 1.57
CA ILE A 154 30.28 -26.16 1.83
C ILE A 154 31.19 -27.33 1.46
N ARG A 155 31.87 -27.27 0.30
CA ARG A 155 32.76 -28.34 -0.18
C ARG A 155 33.98 -28.58 0.70
N THR A 156 34.36 -27.62 1.55
CA THR A 156 35.48 -27.78 2.49
C THR A 156 35.06 -28.45 3.81
N GLN A 157 33.78 -28.79 3.97
CA GLN A 157 33.22 -29.32 5.21
C GLN A 157 32.40 -30.58 4.98
N ASP A 158 32.50 -31.54 5.91
CA ASP A 158 31.67 -32.74 5.94
C ASP A 158 30.37 -32.46 6.70
N ARG A 159 29.47 -31.68 6.08
CA ARG A 159 28.18 -31.29 6.67
C ARG A 159 27.08 -31.35 5.63
N GLN A 160 25.89 -31.74 6.08
CA GLN A 160 24.67 -31.74 5.27
C GLN A 160 23.72 -30.62 5.72
N GLY A 161 22.88 -30.16 4.79
CA GLY A 161 21.92 -29.12 5.11
C GLY A 161 20.93 -28.81 3.99
N THR A 162 20.00 -27.94 4.32
CA THR A 162 18.97 -27.44 3.40
C THR A 162 19.04 -25.93 3.35
N ILE A 163 18.98 -25.37 2.15
CA ILE A 163 18.87 -23.93 1.91
C ILE A 163 17.45 -23.64 1.45
N HIS A 164 16.67 -22.99 2.30
CA HIS A 164 15.31 -22.55 2.00
C HIS A 164 15.37 -21.17 1.33
N LEU A 165 14.90 -21.11 0.09
CA LEU A 165 14.75 -19.90 -0.71
C LEU A 165 13.28 -19.46 -0.64
N LEU A 166 12.96 -18.57 0.29
CA LEU A 166 11.61 -18.12 0.61
C LEU A 166 11.27 -16.83 -0.14
N GLY A 167 10.46 -16.89 -1.21
CA GLY A 167 10.12 -15.69 -1.96
C GLY A 167 9.41 -15.92 -3.29
N ASP A 168 9.17 -14.82 -4.00
CA ASP A 168 8.53 -14.80 -5.32
C ASP A 168 9.60 -14.65 -6.42
N PHE A 169 10.23 -15.76 -6.79
CA PHE A 169 11.33 -15.79 -7.77
C PHE A 169 10.81 -15.71 -9.21
N SER A 170 11.47 -14.92 -10.06
CA SER A 170 11.15 -14.92 -11.50
C SER A 170 11.50 -16.25 -12.16
N ALA A 171 10.94 -16.49 -13.35
CA ALA A 171 11.31 -17.62 -14.20
C ALA A 171 12.83 -17.69 -14.49
N GLU A 172 13.50 -16.53 -14.61
CA GLU A 172 14.95 -16.47 -14.77
C GLU A 172 15.68 -16.91 -13.49
N GLU A 173 15.26 -16.40 -12.32
CA GLU A 173 15.83 -16.79 -11.03
C GLU A 173 15.63 -18.28 -10.75
N LEU A 174 14.45 -18.84 -11.08
CA LEU A 174 14.17 -20.27 -10.94
C LEU A 174 15.06 -21.13 -11.85
N LYS A 175 15.36 -20.66 -13.06
CA LYS A 175 16.29 -21.35 -13.98
C LYS A 175 17.70 -21.37 -13.41
N ASP A 176 18.17 -20.27 -12.84
CA ASP A 176 19.49 -20.19 -12.21
C ASP A 176 19.57 -21.12 -10.99
N ILE A 177 18.54 -21.12 -10.13
CA ILE A 177 18.44 -22.02 -8.97
C ILE A 177 18.51 -23.49 -9.40
N ALA A 178 17.74 -23.88 -10.42
CA ALA A 178 17.74 -25.24 -10.95
C ALA A 178 19.12 -25.65 -11.50
N ALA A 179 19.89 -24.71 -12.05
CA ALA A 179 21.25 -24.96 -12.53
C ALA A 179 22.27 -25.16 -11.38
N TRP A 180 22.03 -24.58 -10.20
CA TRP A 180 22.89 -24.77 -9.03
C TRP A 180 22.58 -26.06 -8.27
N GLN A 181 21.33 -26.53 -8.29
CA GLN A 181 20.86 -27.69 -7.53
C GLN A 181 21.79 -28.92 -7.59
N PRO A 182 22.27 -29.40 -8.75
CA PRO A 182 23.12 -30.59 -8.81
C PRO A 182 24.46 -30.43 -8.07
N GLN A 183 24.97 -29.19 -7.99
CA GLN A 183 26.24 -28.89 -7.34
C GLN A 183 26.12 -28.93 -5.81
N PHE A 184 24.97 -28.49 -5.29
CA PHE A 184 24.63 -28.63 -3.87
C PHE A 184 24.36 -30.09 -3.50
N GLU A 185 23.61 -30.82 -4.32
CA GLU A 185 23.31 -32.25 -4.10
C GLU A 185 24.57 -33.09 -4.00
N THR A 186 25.55 -32.85 -4.89
CA THR A 186 26.86 -33.53 -4.87
C THR A 186 27.62 -33.29 -3.56
N SER A 187 27.32 -32.18 -2.86
CA SER A 187 27.95 -31.81 -1.60
C SER A 187 27.10 -32.19 -0.37
N GLY A 188 25.99 -32.92 -0.55
CA GLY A 188 25.07 -33.31 0.53
C GLY A 188 24.11 -32.20 0.97
N TRP A 189 23.84 -31.23 0.11
CA TRP A 189 22.94 -30.10 0.37
C TRP A 189 21.77 -30.03 -0.60
N MET A 190 20.64 -29.52 -0.13
CA MET A 190 19.44 -29.33 -0.95
C MET A 190 19.06 -27.85 -1.04
N LEU A 191 18.62 -27.36 -2.21
CA LEU A 191 17.93 -26.08 -2.33
C LEU A 191 16.42 -26.33 -2.38
N GLU A 192 15.67 -25.63 -1.54
CA GLU A 192 14.21 -25.68 -1.52
C GLU A 192 13.62 -24.31 -1.82
N VAL A 193 12.91 -24.18 -2.94
CA VAL A 193 12.17 -22.97 -3.25
C VAL A 193 10.79 -23.01 -2.58
N GLN A 194 10.49 -21.99 -1.79
CA GLN A 194 9.24 -21.84 -1.07
C GLN A 194 8.55 -20.54 -1.51
N PRO A 195 7.21 -20.55 -1.63
CA PRO A 195 6.47 -19.35 -2.05
C PRO A 195 6.58 -18.24 -1.02
N ARG A 196 6.32 -17.00 -1.44
CA ARG A 196 6.18 -15.87 -0.52
C ARG A 196 5.07 -16.16 0.51
N VAL A 197 5.39 -15.89 1.77
CA VAL A 197 4.46 -15.97 2.92
C VAL A 197 4.23 -14.57 3.53
N PRO A 198 3.20 -14.39 4.37
CA PRO A 198 3.02 -13.18 5.16
C PRO A 198 4.27 -12.83 5.99
N ARG A 199 4.46 -11.54 6.29
CA ARG A 199 5.68 -11.03 6.94
C ARG A 199 5.95 -11.70 8.29
N GLU A 200 4.92 -11.84 9.13
CA GLU A 200 5.03 -12.48 10.44
C GLU A 200 5.51 -13.94 10.33
N GLU A 201 4.95 -14.69 9.37
CA GLU A 201 5.37 -16.05 9.11
C GLU A 201 6.82 -16.11 8.58
N ALA A 202 7.22 -15.19 7.70
CA ALA A 202 8.59 -15.10 7.23
C ALA A 202 9.57 -14.81 8.39
N MET A 203 9.20 -13.91 9.31
CA MET A 203 9.98 -13.61 10.52
C MET A 203 10.11 -14.85 11.42
N ALA A 204 9.03 -15.59 11.63
CA ALA A 204 9.05 -16.84 12.39
C ALA A 204 9.98 -17.87 11.73
N ARG A 205 9.86 -18.09 10.41
CA ARG A 205 10.74 -19.01 9.67
C ARG A 205 12.21 -18.60 9.73
N MET A 206 12.52 -17.30 9.60
CA MET A 206 13.90 -16.80 9.79
C MET A 206 14.42 -17.06 11.20
N ALA A 207 13.57 -16.86 12.23
CA ALA A 207 13.95 -17.16 13.61
C ALA A 207 14.14 -18.66 13.87
N GLN A 208 13.59 -19.54 13.03
CA GLN A 208 13.74 -21.00 13.10
C GLN A 208 14.89 -21.56 12.25
N ALA A 209 15.49 -20.76 11.38
CA ALA A 209 16.69 -21.17 10.64
C ALA A 209 17.92 -21.20 11.56
N ASP A 210 18.91 -22.04 11.25
CA ASP A 210 20.19 -22.06 11.96
C ASP A 210 21.11 -20.94 11.48
N GLY A 211 20.94 -20.50 10.23
CA GLY A 211 21.66 -19.37 9.64
C GLY A 211 20.87 -18.70 8.55
N LEU A 212 21.18 -17.43 8.31
CA LEU A 212 20.52 -16.60 7.31
C LEU A 212 21.49 -16.18 6.21
N LEU A 213 20.96 -16.08 5.00
CA LEU A 213 21.71 -15.69 3.82
C LEU A 213 21.26 -14.31 3.34
N PHE A 214 22.20 -13.38 3.21
CA PHE A 214 21.94 -11.99 2.84
C PHE A 214 22.85 -11.55 1.68
N ILE A 215 22.29 -10.82 0.73
CA ILE A 215 23.03 -10.18 -0.36
C ILE A 215 22.54 -8.76 -0.58
N THR A 216 23.49 -7.85 -0.79
CA THR A 216 23.24 -6.49 -1.26
C THR A 216 24.25 -6.13 -2.34
N GLY A 217 23.79 -5.50 -3.42
CA GLY A 217 24.64 -4.98 -4.50
C GLY A 217 24.87 -3.47 -4.43
N THR A 218 24.35 -2.80 -3.40
CA THR A 218 24.51 -1.34 -3.20
C THR A 218 25.47 -1.07 -2.06
N SER A 219 26.36 -0.09 -2.27
CA SER A 219 27.35 0.32 -1.27
C SER A 219 26.78 1.32 -0.27
N VAL A 220 25.59 1.88 -0.53
CA VAL A 220 25.07 3.01 0.26
C VAL A 220 23.66 2.82 0.77
N VAL A 221 22.83 1.89 0.30
CA VAL A 221 21.45 1.76 0.82
C VAL A 221 21.33 0.63 1.84
N LEU A 222 20.85 0.95 3.05
CA LEU A 222 20.51 -0.02 4.08
C LEU A 222 19.05 -0.46 3.90
N SER A 223 18.82 -1.66 3.37
CA SER A 223 17.47 -2.19 3.13
C SER A 223 16.78 -2.65 4.42
N ALA A 224 15.44 -2.63 4.45
CA ALA A 224 14.67 -3.12 5.60
C ALA A 224 14.97 -4.58 5.96
N LYS A 225 15.27 -5.42 4.95
CA LYS A 225 15.64 -6.83 5.10
C LYS A 225 16.81 -7.01 6.08
N LEU A 226 17.81 -6.13 6.05
CA LEU A 226 18.94 -6.21 6.97
C LEU A 226 18.48 -6.17 8.43
N PHE A 227 17.57 -5.26 8.76
CA PHE A 227 17.09 -5.05 10.12
C PHE A 227 16.21 -6.21 10.58
N GLU A 228 15.37 -6.74 9.69
CA GLU A 228 14.59 -7.96 9.95
C GLU A 228 15.49 -9.17 10.24
N TYR A 229 16.58 -9.32 9.48
CA TYR A 229 17.55 -10.38 9.71
C TYR A 229 18.29 -10.20 11.04
N LEU A 230 18.79 -8.99 11.33
CA LEU A 230 19.51 -8.69 12.56
C LEU A 230 18.63 -8.94 13.81
N ALA A 231 17.34 -8.61 13.73
CA ALA A 231 16.37 -8.85 14.79
C ALA A 231 16.22 -10.34 15.16
N THR A 232 16.57 -11.25 14.26
CA THR A 232 16.48 -12.69 14.53
C THR A 232 17.57 -13.16 15.49
N GLY A 233 18.69 -12.43 15.64
CA GLY A 233 19.87 -12.88 16.39
C GLY A 233 20.53 -14.16 15.83
N ARG A 234 20.14 -14.61 14.63
CA ARG A 234 20.75 -15.77 13.97
C ARG A 234 22.09 -15.40 13.32
N PRO A 235 23.02 -16.35 13.16
CA PRO A 235 24.15 -16.21 12.25
C PRO A 235 23.70 -15.73 10.87
N ILE A 236 24.43 -14.80 10.26
CA ILE A 236 24.11 -14.22 8.94
C ILE A 236 25.34 -14.23 8.07
N LEU A 237 25.30 -14.92 6.93
CA LEU A 237 26.28 -14.78 5.86
C LEU A 237 25.85 -13.63 4.96
N ALA A 238 26.63 -12.55 4.90
CA ALA A 238 26.27 -11.32 4.21
C ALA A 238 27.26 -10.98 3.09
N ALA A 239 26.83 -11.15 1.84
CA ALA A 239 27.54 -10.68 0.65
C ALA A 239 27.25 -9.18 0.43
N ALA A 240 28.25 -8.32 0.60
CA ALA A 240 28.09 -6.87 0.52
C ALA A 240 29.34 -6.17 -0.07
N PRO A 241 29.20 -4.98 -0.68
CA PRO A 241 30.36 -4.21 -1.13
C PRO A 241 31.27 -3.88 0.05
N GLU A 242 32.56 -4.15 -0.12
CA GLU A 242 33.57 -3.85 0.89
C GLU A 242 33.56 -2.34 1.22
N ASN A 243 33.63 -2.01 2.51
CA ASN A 243 33.51 -0.63 3.02
C ASN A 243 32.19 0.10 2.69
N GLY A 244 31.18 -0.62 2.17
CA GLY A 244 29.82 -0.11 2.02
C GLY A 244 29.11 0.08 3.36
N ASP A 245 27.92 0.66 3.36
CA ASP A 245 27.21 0.98 4.60
C ASP A 245 26.67 -0.25 5.33
N VAL A 246 26.26 -1.30 4.61
CA VAL A 246 25.95 -2.59 5.23
C VAL A 246 27.19 -3.16 5.93
N TRP A 247 28.36 -3.06 5.29
CA TRP A 247 29.62 -3.51 5.86
C TRP A 247 29.93 -2.77 7.16
N LYS A 248 29.86 -1.44 7.15
CA LYS A 248 30.10 -0.61 8.33
C LYS A 248 29.09 -0.86 9.45
N ALA A 249 27.83 -1.08 9.12
CA ALA A 249 26.77 -1.34 10.09
C ALA A 249 26.91 -2.72 10.77
N CYS A 250 27.55 -3.70 10.10
CA CYS A 250 27.58 -5.08 10.56
C CYS A 250 28.94 -5.59 11.03
N LYS A 251 30.05 -4.91 10.69
CA LYS A 251 31.41 -5.41 10.93
C LYS A 251 31.73 -5.79 12.38
N ASP A 252 31.06 -5.16 13.34
CA ASP A 252 31.28 -5.35 14.78
C ASP A 252 30.24 -6.29 15.40
N LEU A 253 29.28 -6.81 14.61
CA LEU A 253 28.22 -7.70 15.09
C LEU A 253 28.68 -9.16 15.05
N PRO A 254 28.68 -9.88 16.19
CA PRO A 254 29.25 -11.23 16.28
C PRO A 254 28.48 -12.26 15.46
N GLN A 255 27.21 -12.00 15.16
CA GLN A 255 26.38 -12.89 14.35
C GLN A 255 26.55 -12.67 12.83
N VAL A 256 27.31 -11.66 12.37
CA VAL A 256 27.42 -11.35 10.92
C VAL A 256 28.78 -11.74 10.35
N PHE A 257 28.75 -12.51 9.27
CA PHE A 257 29.91 -12.97 8.52
C PHE A 257 29.92 -12.26 7.16
N LEU A 258 30.73 -11.21 7.07
CA LEU A 258 30.81 -10.36 5.88
C LEU A 258 31.68 -10.98 4.80
N MET A 259 31.21 -10.88 3.56
CA MET A 259 31.88 -11.37 2.36
C MET A 259 31.85 -10.30 1.26
N PRO A 260 33.00 -9.97 0.64
CA PRO A 260 33.04 -8.98 -0.42
C PRO A 260 32.36 -9.50 -1.69
N LEU A 261 31.70 -8.61 -2.43
CA LEU A 261 31.20 -8.95 -3.77
C LEU A 261 32.38 -9.13 -4.73
N SER A 262 32.45 -10.30 -5.37
CA SER A 262 33.51 -10.61 -6.33
C SER A 262 32.99 -11.54 -7.43
N ASN A 263 33.44 -11.33 -8.67
CA ASN A 263 33.11 -12.25 -9.78
C ASN A 263 33.87 -13.59 -9.68
N THR A 264 34.84 -13.70 -8.77
CA THR A 264 35.59 -14.93 -8.49
C THR A 264 35.53 -15.23 -7.00
N VAL A 265 35.50 -16.52 -6.63
CA VAL A 265 35.58 -16.95 -5.24
C VAL A 265 36.96 -16.58 -4.69
N THR A 266 36.98 -15.81 -3.60
CA THR A 266 38.21 -15.39 -2.92
C THR A 266 38.44 -16.24 -1.66
N VAL A 267 39.69 -16.33 -1.20
CA VAL A 267 40.03 -17.04 0.04
C VAL A 267 39.25 -16.47 1.22
N THR A 268 39.19 -15.14 1.34
CA THR A 268 38.44 -14.43 2.38
C THR A 268 36.94 -14.77 2.36
N ALA A 269 36.35 -14.90 1.18
CA ALA A 269 34.96 -15.29 1.02
C ALA A 269 34.72 -16.73 1.52
N THR A 270 35.60 -17.67 1.16
CA THR A 270 35.53 -19.07 1.63
C THR A 270 35.70 -19.16 3.14
N GLU A 271 36.67 -18.46 3.73
CA GLU A 271 36.91 -18.42 5.18
C GLU A 271 35.69 -17.86 5.95
N ALA A 272 35.03 -16.83 5.40
CA ALA A 272 33.81 -16.28 5.99
C ALA A 272 32.67 -17.31 6.00
N VAL A 273 32.49 -18.06 4.92
CA VAL A 273 31.50 -19.15 4.83
C VAL A 273 31.83 -20.26 5.83
N GLU A 274 33.09 -20.65 5.96
CA GLU A 274 33.49 -21.70 6.89
C GLU A 274 33.19 -21.34 8.35
N ARG A 275 33.51 -20.10 8.73
CA ARG A 275 33.19 -19.55 10.06
C ARG A 275 31.69 -19.47 10.29
N PHE A 276 30.93 -19.04 9.27
CA PHE A 276 29.47 -19.00 9.31
C PHE A 276 28.84 -20.38 9.53
N LEU A 277 29.25 -21.39 8.74
CA LEU A 277 28.74 -22.76 8.89
C LEU A 277 29.12 -23.37 10.24
N LYS A 278 30.32 -23.06 10.76
CA LYS A 278 30.72 -23.44 12.12
C LYS A 278 29.80 -22.80 13.17
N ALA A 279 29.44 -21.53 13.01
CA ALA A 279 28.50 -20.85 13.90
C ALA A 279 27.11 -21.48 13.88
N CYS A 280 26.58 -21.79 12.69
CA CYS A 280 25.29 -22.47 12.52
C CYS A 280 25.25 -23.85 13.18
N ALA A 281 26.39 -24.54 13.27
CA ALA A 281 26.49 -25.87 13.86
C ALA A 281 26.64 -25.86 15.40
N GLN A 282 26.97 -24.73 16.02
CA GLN A 282 27.17 -24.64 17.47
C GLN A 282 25.85 -24.69 18.24
N HIS A 283 25.91 -25.16 19.50
CA HIS A 283 24.72 -25.23 20.36
C HIS A 283 24.08 -23.87 20.62
N ALA A 284 24.90 -22.82 20.72
CA ALA A 284 24.45 -21.44 20.81
C ALA A 284 25.50 -20.51 20.18
N TRP A 285 25.07 -19.33 19.72
CA TRP A 285 25.95 -18.34 19.11
C TRP A 285 25.69 -16.94 19.65
N PRO A 286 26.74 -16.14 19.93
CA PRO A 286 26.59 -14.76 20.40
C PRO A 286 25.93 -13.86 19.36
N TYR A 287 25.01 -13.01 19.80
CA TYR A 287 24.35 -12.01 18.97
C TYR A 287 24.21 -10.68 19.71
N GLN A 288 24.00 -9.63 18.92
CA GLN A 288 23.67 -8.29 19.42
C GLN A 288 22.62 -7.63 18.53
N ILE A 289 21.60 -7.03 19.14
CA ILE A 289 20.56 -6.21 18.50
C ILE A 289 20.79 -4.74 18.90
N PRO A 290 21.49 -3.94 18.07
CA PRO A 290 21.78 -2.53 18.37
C PRO A 290 20.55 -1.66 18.64
N SER A 291 20.50 -1.02 19.82
CA SER A 291 19.44 -0.07 20.16
C SER A 291 19.33 1.13 19.20
N ALA A 292 20.41 1.47 18.48
CA ALA A 292 20.41 2.51 17.46
C ALA A 292 19.43 2.26 16.30
N PHE A 293 18.97 1.02 16.11
CA PHE A 293 18.01 0.64 15.08
C PHE A 293 16.61 0.30 15.64
N SER A 294 16.37 0.54 16.94
CA SER A 294 15.05 0.33 17.52
C SER A 294 14.05 1.38 17.06
N GLU A 295 12.77 1.01 17.02
CA GLU A 295 11.69 1.96 16.72
C GLU A 295 11.66 3.13 17.71
N GLU A 296 11.94 2.87 19.00
CA GLU A 296 12.03 3.89 20.03
C GLU A 296 13.11 4.94 19.69
N HIS A 297 14.31 4.48 19.31
CA HIS A 297 15.41 5.36 18.95
C HIS A 297 15.09 6.16 17.68
N LEU A 298 14.61 5.48 16.63
CA LEU A 298 14.29 6.13 15.35
C LEU A 298 13.11 7.11 15.48
N SER A 299 12.13 6.80 16.34
CA SER A 299 11.03 7.72 16.66
C SER A 299 11.55 8.99 17.33
N LYS A 300 12.49 8.86 18.27
CA LYS A 300 13.14 10.02 18.89
C LYS A 300 13.88 10.88 17.85
N VAL A 301 14.68 10.25 16.98
CA VAL A 301 15.39 10.94 15.88
C VAL A 301 14.41 11.68 14.96
N PHE A 302 13.31 11.02 14.58
CA PHE A 302 12.28 11.62 13.75
C PHE A 302 11.63 12.84 14.42
N LEU A 303 11.18 12.69 15.68
CA LEU A 303 10.50 13.75 16.43
C LEU A 303 11.41 14.96 16.70
N GLU A 304 12.69 14.73 16.98
CA GLU A 304 13.70 15.79 17.09
C GLU A 304 13.89 16.53 15.76
N ALA A 305 13.90 15.81 14.63
CA ALA A 305 14.12 16.39 13.32
C ALA A 305 12.95 17.24 12.83
N VAL A 306 11.71 16.77 12.98
CA VAL A 306 10.50 17.52 12.58
C VAL A 306 10.22 18.72 13.48
N GLY A 307 10.76 18.69 14.70
CA GLY A 307 10.46 19.62 15.78
C GLY A 307 9.13 19.24 16.40
N ARG A 308 9.10 19.01 17.73
CA ARG A 308 7.84 18.80 18.45
C ARG A 308 6.90 19.96 18.08
N PRO A 309 5.69 19.70 17.53
CA PRO A 309 4.63 20.64 17.74
C PRO A 309 4.59 20.85 19.26
N GLU A 310 4.53 22.09 19.73
CA GLU A 310 3.98 22.31 21.08
C GLU A 310 2.74 21.43 21.14
N ALA A 311 2.63 20.61 22.20
CA ALA A 311 1.41 19.87 22.43
C ALA A 311 0.31 20.91 22.53
N HIS A 312 -0.32 21.24 21.40
CA HIS A 312 -1.70 21.61 21.41
C HIS A 312 -2.32 20.40 22.05
N ASN A 313 -2.68 20.57 23.32
CA ASN A 313 -3.81 19.91 23.90
C ASN A 313 -4.95 20.15 22.92
N ILE A 314 -4.99 19.36 21.86
CA ILE A 314 -6.23 18.95 21.26
C ILE A 314 -6.78 18.09 22.38
N GLU A 315 -7.44 18.74 23.33
CA GLU A 315 -8.50 18.11 24.08
C GLU A 315 -9.37 17.48 23.01
N THR A 316 -9.17 16.19 22.79
CA THR A 316 -10.18 15.38 22.16
C THR A 316 -11.33 15.46 23.14
N GLU A 317 -12.19 16.46 22.95
CA GLU A 317 -13.60 16.33 23.27
C GLU A 317 -14.11 15.19 22.39
N THR A 318 -13.75 13.96 22.76
CA THR A 318 -14.58 12.80 22.51
C THR A 318 -15.84 13.05 23.34
N ASN A 319 -16.73 13.89 22.82
CA ASN A 319 -18.13 13.59 22.97
C ASN A 319 -18.28 12.20 22.39
N ILE A 320 -18.27 11.19 23.25
CA ILE A 320 -18.59 9.81 22.91
C ILE A 320 -20.07 9.84 22.54
N THR A 321 -20.36 10.29 21.33
CA THR A 321 -21.63 10.00 20.70
C THR A 321 -21.55 8.54 20.30
N ASP A 322 -22.53 7.74 20.70
CA ASP A 322 -22.66 6.31 20.33
C ASP A 322 -22.80 6.09 18.79
N ARG A 323 -22.74 7.17 18.01
CA ARG A 323 -22.95 7.20 16.57
C ARG A 323 -21.62 7.02 15.84
N LYS A 324 -21.57 6.04 14.93
CA LYS A 324 -20.41 5.81 14.03
C LYS A 324 -20.16 7.02 13.12
N ASP A 325 -18.91 7.25 12.72
CA ASP A 325 -18.58 8.29 11.73
C ASP A 325 -19.11 7.90 10.34
N LEU A 326 -18.98 6.63 9.95
CA LEU A 326 -19.35 6.11 8.64
C LEU A 326 -20.22 4.85 8.70
N SER A 327 -21.30 4.82 7.92
CA SER A 327 -21.93 3.58 7.46
C SER A 327 -21.62 3.36 5.99
N LEU A 328 -20.92 2.28 5.67
CA LEU A 328 -20.61 1.91 4.29
C LEU A 328 -21.55 0.80 3.82
N VAL A 329 -22.40 1.12 2.84
CA VAL A 329 -23.29 0.18 2.18
C VAL A 329 -22.54 -0.52 1.06
N VAL A 330 -22.58 -1.86 1.08
CA VAL A 330 -22.02 -2.72 0.03
C VAL A 330 -23.16 -3.48 -0.60
N ALA A 331 -23.53 -3.10 -1.83
CA ALA A 331 -24.56 -3.77 -2.61
C ALA A 331 -23.95 -4.99 -3.31
N CYS A 332 -24.57 -6.16 -3.15
CA CYS A 332 -24.09 -7.43 -3.69
C CYS A 332 -25.15 -8.09 -4.58
N TYR A 333 -24.72 -8.61 -5.73
CA TYR A 333 -25.52 -9.48 -6.59
C TYR A 333 -24.61 -10.41 -7.40
N ASN A 334 -24.53 -11.67 -6.98
CA ASN A 334 -23.63 -12.70 -7.53
C ASN A 334 -22.15 -12.25 -7.57
N GLU A 335 -21.58 -11.94 -6.41
CA GLU A 335 -20.23 -11.38 -6.25
C GLU A 335 -19.26 -12.36 -5.57
N GLU A 336 -19.55 -13.68 -5.58
CA GLU A 336 -18.75 -14.68 -4.85
C GLU A 336 -17.26 -14.66 -5.22
N GLY A 337 -16.93 -14.34 -6.48
CA GLY A 337 -15.55 -14.35 -6.98
C GLY A 337 -14.68 -13.19 -6.52
N ILE A 338 -15.26 -12.14 -5.93
CA ILE A 338 -14.50 -10.92 -5.55
C ILE A 338 -14.81 -10.40 -4.14
N LEU A 339 -15.89 -10.88 -3.51
CA LEU A 339 -16.39 -10.31 -2.25
C LEU A 339 -15.34 -10.30 -1.14
N GLU A 340 -14.65 -11.41 -0.89
CA GLU A 340 -13.67 -11.52 0.20
C GLU A 340 -12.49 -10.56 0.01
N GLU A 341 -11.87 -10.58 -1.17
CA GLU A 341 -10.74 -9.71 -1.52
C GLU A 341 -11.14 -8.23 -1.37
N SER A 342 -12.29 -7.84 -1.92
CA SER A 342 -12.74 -6.45 -1.88
C SER A 342 -13.08 -5.99 -0.46
N ILE A 343 -13.67 -6.85 0.38
CA ILE A 343 -13.97 -6.49 1.77
C ILE A 343 -12.69 -6.39 2.60
N GLN A 344 -11.73 -7.28 2.38
CA GLN A 344 -10.42 -7.15 3.01
C GLN A 344 -9.78 -5.80 2.66
N GLU A 345 -9.77 -5.40 1.39
CA GLU A 345 -9.22 -4.11 0.96
C GLU A 345 -9.95 -2.91 1.58
N ILE A 346 -11.29 -2.98 1.66
CA ILE A 346 -12.10 -1.94 2.31
C ILE A 346 -11.75 -1.84 3.80
N VAL A 347 -11.69 -2.96 4.51
CA VAL A 347 -11.36 -3.01 5.95
C VAL A 347 -9.96 -2.47 6.19
N GLU A 348 -8.96 -2.90 5.41
CA GLU A 348 -7.58 -2.40 5.49
C GLU A 348 -7.54 -0.87 5.33
N VAL A 349 -8.28 -0.31 4.37
CA VAL A 349 -8.34 1.15 4.18
C VAL A 349 -8.99 1.85 5.37
N LEU A 350 -10.12 1.34 5.86
CA LEU A 350 -10.85 1.97 6.96
C LEU A 350 -10.08 1.89 8.29
N ASP A 351 -9.38 0.79 8.55
CA ASP A 351 -8.56 0.56 9.73
C ASP A 351 -7.32 1.47 9.78
N MET A 352 -6.84 1.93 8.63
CA MET A 352 -5.80 2.97 8.57
C MET A 352 -6.32 4.37 8.91
N THR A 353 -7.63 4.56 9.07
CA THR A 353 -8.24 5.84 9.46
C THR A 353 -8.56 5.90 10.94
N ARG A 354 -8.93 7.08 11.43
CA ARG A 354 -9.48 7.26 12.79
C ARG A 354 -11.00 7.19 12.84
N PHE A 355 -11.66 6.89 11.71
CA PHE A 355 -13.11 6.87 11.64
C PHE A 355 -13.65 5.59 12.28
N THR A 356 -14.62 5.73 13.17
CA THR A 356 -15.47 4.62 13.58
C THR A 356 -16.44 4.30 12.45
N TYR A 357 -16.60 3.01 12.13
CA TYR A 357 -17.42 2.62 10.99
C TYR A 357 -18.26 1.37 11.24
N GLU A 358 -19.27 1.20 10.40
CA GLU A 358 -20.01 -0.04 10.18
C GLU A 358 -20.07 -0.36 8.68
N ILE A 359 -20.17 -1.64 8.33
CA ILE A 359 -20.40 -2.09 6.94
C ILE A 359 -21.77 -2.78 6.87
N ILE A 360 -22.58 -2.38 5.91
CA ILE A 360 -23.92 -2.92 5.69
C ILE A 360 -23.93 -3.64 4.34
N PHE A 361 -23.84 -4.96 4.39
CA PHE A 361 -24.03 -5.83 3.24
C PHE A 361 -25.50 -5.87 2.85
N VAL A 362 -25.82 -5.59 1.59
CA VAL A 362 -27.17 -5.73 1.06
C VAL A 362 -27.12 -6.62 -0.17
N ASP A 363 -27.60 -7.86 -0.01
CA ASP A 363 -27.65 -8.85 -1.08
C ASP A 363 -29.00 -8.80 -1.81
N ASP A 364 -28.97 -8.59 -3.12
CA ASP A 364 -30.16 -8.46 -3.96
C ASP A 364 -30.60 -9.78 -4.59
N CYS A 365 -30.84 -10.80 -3.75
CA CYS A 365 -31.23 -12.16 -4.16
C CYS A 365 -30.20 -12.90 -5.02
N SER A 366 -28.93 -12.91 -4.59
CA SER A 366 -27.88 -13.70 -5.25
C SER A 366 -28.22 -15.20 -5.28
N GLN A 367 -27.81 -15.85 -6.37
CA GLN A 367 -28.01 -17.28 -6.63
C GLN A 367 -26.72 -18.10 -6.46
N ASP A 368 -25.59 -17.44 -6.23
CA ASP A 368 -24.28 -18.03 -5.97
C ASP A 368 -23.98 -18.05 -4.45
N ASN A 369 -22.73 -18.30 -4.06
CA ASN A 369 -22.34 -18.38 -2.65
C ASN A 369 -22.21 -17.01 -1.95
N THR A 370 -22.57 -15.89 -2.58
CA THR A 370 -22.43 -14.53 -2.01
C THR A 370 -22.98 -14.43 -0.59
N ARG A 371 -24.19 -14.95 -0.32
CA ARG A 371 -24.81 -14.90 1.02
C ARG A 371 -24.04 -15.68 2.06
N LEU A 372 -23.53 -16.85 1.68
CA LEU A 372 -22.72 -17.69 2.55
C LEU A 372 -21.40 -16.99 2.89
N LEU A 373 -20.76 -16.36 1.90
CA LEU A 373 -19.52 -15.61 2.09
C LEU A 373 -19.72 -14.38 2.98
N ILE A 374 -20.84 -13.64 2.83
CA ILE A 374 -21.19 -12.54 3.76
C ILE A 374 -21.24 -13.06 5.21
N ASP A 375 -21.86 -14.22 5.43
CA ASP A 375 -21.96 -14.82 6.77
C ASP A 375 -20.60 -15.29 7.32
N GLN A 376 -19.70 -15.76 6.45
CA GLN A 376 -18.34 -16.13 6.83
C GLN A 376 -17.49 -14.90 7.16
N LEU A 377 -17.59 -13.83 6.36
CA LEU A 377 -16.90 -12.56 6.60
C LEU A 377 -17.31 -11.94 7.94
N ILE A 378 -18.60 -11.91 8.26
CA ILE A 378 -19.07 -11.38 9.56
C ILE A 378 -18.45 -12.16 10.73
N LYS A 379 -18.27 -13.48 10.59
CA LYS A 379 -17.62 -14.30 11.63
C LYS A 379 -16.11 -14.12 11.69
N ALA A 380 -15.46 -13.88 10.54
CA ALA A 380 -14.02 -13.70 10.44
C ALA A 380 -13.54 -12.37 11.06
N TYR A 381 -14.43 -11.37 11.18
CA TYR A 381 -14.13 -10.05 11.73
C TYR A 381 -14.95 -9.75 13.00
N PRO A 382 -14.76 -10.48 14.12
CA PRO A 382 -15.60 -10.35 15.32
C PRO A 382 -15.51 -8.97 15.99
N ASP A 383 -14.39 -8.25 15.79
CA ASP A 383 -14.17 -6.91 16.34
C ASP A 383 -14.75 -5.78 15.46
N LYS A 384 -15.39 -6.11 14.33
CA LYS A 384 -15.96 -5.13 13.39
C LYS A 384 -17.49 -5.09 13.46
N THR A 385 -18.07 -3.92 13.24
CA THR A 385 -19.53 -3.74 13.21
C THR A 385 -20.07 -4.01 11.81
N PHE A 386 -20.44 -5.26 11.52
CA PHE A 386 -21.03 -5.65 10.23
C PHE A 386 -22.50 -6.00 10.35
N HIS A 387 -23.29 -5.56 9.37
CA HIS A 387 -24.71 -5.86 9.24
C HIS A 387 -25.00 -6.45 7.87
N LYS A 388 -26.07 -7.24 7.79
CA LYS A 388 -26.57 -7.79 6.54
C LYS A 388 -28.05 -7.48 6.33
N ILE A 389 -28.45 -7.41 5.06
CA ILE A 389 -29.83 -7.41 4.57
C ILE A 389 -29.84 -8.35 3.37
N PHE A 390 -30.74 -9.34 3.37
CA PHE A 390 -30.93 -10.25 2.26
C PHE A 390 -32.32 -10.05 1.65
N HIS A 391 -32.38 -9.66 0.38
CA HIS A 391 -33.64 -9.50 -0.32
C HIS A 391 -34.21 -10.83 -0.79
N GLU A 392 -35.50 -11.06 -0.60
CA GLU A 392 -36.18 -12.25 -1.15
C GLU A 392 -36.39 -12.17 -2.67
N LYS A 393 -36.45 -10.95 -3.21
CA LYS A 393 -36.64 -10.67 -4.64
C LYS A 393 -35.73 -9.55 -5.08
N ASN A 394 -35.33 -9.58 -6.35
CA ASN A 394 -34.49 -8.55 -6.95
C ASN A 394 -35.21 -7.19 -6.91
N LYS A 395 -34.65 -6.23 -6.18
CA LYS A 395 -35.12 -4.84 -6.10
C LYS A 395 -34.35 -3.93 -7.07
N GLY A 396 -33.21 -4.38 -7.58
CA GLY A 396 -32.31 -3.59 -8.40
C GLY A 396 -31.35 -2.76 -7.54
N ARG A 397 -30.25 -2.32 -8.17
CA ARG A 397 -29.13 -1.65 -7.48
C ARG A 397 -29.55 -0.43 -6.66
N GLY A 398 -30.37 0.47 -7.21
CA GLY A 398 -30.88 1.64 -6.49
C GLY A 398 -31.72 1.26 -5.26
N GLY A 399 -32.55 0.22 -5.37
CA GLY A 399 -33.33 -0.31 -4.23
C GLY A 399 -32.43 -0.88 -3.13
N THR A 400 -31.44 -1.68 -3.51
CA THR A 400 -30.42 -2.26 -2.62
C THR A 400 -29.62 -1.19 -1.88
N VAL A 401 -29.14 -0.17 -2.60
CA VAL A 401 -28.43 0.95 -1.99
C VAL A 401 -29.37 1.74 -1.06
N THR A 402 -30.61 2.00 -1.47
CA THR A 402 -31.61 2.71 -0.67
C THR A 402 -31.88 2.02 0.67
N ASP A 403 -32.08 0.70 0.66
CA ASP A 403 -32.34 -0.06 1.88
C ASP A 403 -31.14 -0.06 2.82
N GLY A 404 -29.92 -0.13 2.28
CA GLY A 404 -28.69 0.04 3.04
C GLY A 404 -28.58 1.43 3.68
N ILE A 405 -28.86 2.49 2.92
CA ILE A 405 -28.81 3.88 3.41
C ILE A 405 -29.85 4.11 4.52
N LYS A 406 -31.04 3.52 4.41
CA LYS A 406 -32.08 3.61 5.44
C LYS A 406 -31.70 2.88 6.74
N LYS A 407 -30.92 1.80 6.64
CA LYS A 407 -30.42 1.05 7.81
C LYS A 407 -29.20 1.70 8.47
N ALA A 408 -28.39 2.45 7.72
CA ALA A 408 -27.21 3.14 8.20
C ALA A 408 -27.46 3.93 9.49
N GLN A 409 -26.52 3.89 10.43
CA GLN A 409 -26.57 4.62 11.70
C GLN A 409 -25.55 5.77 11.78
N GLY A 410 -24.56 5.79 10.90
CA GLY A 410 -23.45 6.73 10.90
C GLY A 410 -23.84 8.18 10.64
N THR A 411 -22.91 9.09 10.94
CA THR A 411 -23.02 10.51 10.58
C THR A 411 -22.93 10.67 9.06
N VAL A 412 -21.97 9.99 8.45
CA VAL A 412 -21.82 9.84 7.00
C VAL A 412 -22.37 8.50 6.58
N VAL A 413 -23.15 8.49 5.50
CA VAL A 413 -23.57 7.25 4.84
C VAL A 413 -23.03 7.24 3.41
N GLY A 414 -22.39 6.16 3.01
CA GLY A 414 -21.89 6.02 1.65
C GLY A 414 -22.14 4.63 1.10
N PHE A 415 -22.03 4.50 -0.21
CA PHE A 415 -22.01 3.20 -0.87
C PHE A 415 -20.88 3.13 -1.89
N ILE A 416 -20.40 1.92 -2.10
CA ILE A 416 -19.33 1.59 -3.03
C ILE A 416 -19.71 0.33 -3.82
N ASP A 417 -19.47 0.35 -5.14
CA ASP A 417 -19.55 -0.86 -5.95
C ASP A 417 -18.42 -1.83 -5.54
N ILE A 418 -18.77 -3.09 -5.25
CA ILE A 418 -17.86 -4.07 -4.65
C ILE A 418 -16.72 -4.54 -5.58
N ASP A 419 -16.74 -4.16 -6.86
CA ASP A 419 -15.64 -4.43 -7.79
C ASP A 419 -14.41 -3.55 -7.60
N LEU A 420 -14.54 -2.48 -6.81
CA LEU A 420 -13.47 -1.53 -6.51
C LEU A 420 -12.81 -0.95 -7.78
N GLU A 421 -13.52 -0.88 -8.90
CA GLU A 421 -13.04 -0.17 -10.10
C GLU A 421 -12.78 1.31 -9.78
N THR A 422 -13.55 1.83 -8.80
CA THR A 422 -13.16 2.99 -7.99
C THR A 422 -12.71 2.50 -6.61
N HIS A 423 -11.40 2.43 -6.40
CA HIS A 423 -10.77 1.81 -5.22
C HIS A 423 -11.20 2.45 -3.88
N ALA A 424 -11.31 1.64 -2.84
CA ALA A 424 -11.68 2.05 -1.48
C ALA A 424 -10.79 3.15 -0.86
N ARG A 425 -9.55 3.34 -1.34
CA ARG A 425 -8.60 4.37 -0.86
C ARG A 425 -9.13 5.81 -0.92
N TYR A 426 -10.18 6.06 -1.70
CA TYR A 426 -10.81 7.38 -1.81
C TYR A 426 -11.91 7.61 -0.77
N ILE A 427 -12.36 6.57 -0.03
CA ILE A 427 -13.40 6.66 1.00
C ILE A 427 -13.05 7.74 2.04
N PRO A 428 -11.82 7.80 2.59
CA PRO A 428 -11.49 8.80 3.60
C PRO A 428 -11.65 10.23 3.10
N SER A 429 -11.38 10.48 1.81
CA SER A 429 -11.53 11.81 1.20
C SER A 429 -13.00 12.23 1.08
N CYS A 430 -13.91 11.28 0.81
CA CYS A 430 -15.35 11.54 0.75
C CYS A 430 -15.93 11.79 2.14
N VAL A 431 -15.58 10.94 3.12
CA VAL A 431 -16.01 11.11 4.52
C VAL A 431 -15.55 12.47 5.05
N THR A 432 -14.27 12.78 4.87
CA THR A 432 -13.64 14.07 5.16
C THR A 432 -14.45 15.25 4.60
N ALA A 433 -14.84 15.18 3.32
CA ALA A 433 -15.58 16.25 2.68
C ALA A 433 -16.95 16.45 3.33
N ILE A 434 -17.66 15.37 3.65
CA ILE A 434 -18.95 15.48 4.34
C ILE A 434 -18.80 16.10 5.72
N LEU A 435 -17.81 15.65 6.49
CA LEU A 435 -17.51 16.22 7.82
C LEU A 435 -17.06 17.68 7.75
N ALA A 436 -16.49 18.12 6.63
CA ALA A 436 -16.16 19.53 6.37
C ALA A 436 -17.37 20.40 5.98
N GLY A 437 -18.59 19.85 5.96
CA GLY A 437 -19.82 20.58 5.71
C GLY A 437 -20.35 20.51 4.28
N TYR A 438 -19.87 19.55 3.47
CA TYR A 438 -20.56 19.14 2.25
C TYR A 438 -21.69 18.16 2.57
N ASP A 439 -22.75 18.19 1.77
CA ASP A 439 -23.89 17.29 1.94
C ASP A 439 -23.74 16.02 1.09
N VAL A 440 -23.04 16.13 -0.05
CA VAL A 440 -22.79 15.01 -0.96
C VAL A 440 -21.34 15.07 -1.47
N ALA A 441 -20.64 13.95 -1.37
CA ALA A 441 -19.32 13.73 -1.94
C ALA A 441 -19.37 12.53 -2.89
N THR A 442 -19.14 12.76 -4.18
CA THR A 442 -19.17 11.71 -5.22
C THR A 442 -17.81 11.55 -5.87
N ALA A 443 -17.47 10.33 -6.27
CA ALA A 443 -16.32 10.11 -7.12
C ALA A 443 -16.55 10.71 -8.51
N ARG A 444 -15.48 11.25 -9.09
CA ARG A 444 -15.39 11.65 -10.50
C ARG A 444 -14.32 10.84 -11.18
N ARG A 445 -14.73 9.93 -12.06
CA ARG A 445 -13.86 8.97 -12.73
C ARG A 445 -12.86 9.69 -13.63
N ILE A 446 -11.59 9.38 -13.41
CA ILE A 446 -10.46 9.71 -14.28
C ILE A 446 -10.01 8.41 -14.94
N TYR A 447 -10.26 8.31 -16.24
CA TYR A 447 -9.85 7.17 -17.05
C TYR A 447 -8.39 7.31 -17.48
N ILE A 448 -7.62 6.23 -17.34
CA ILE A 448 -6.31 6.12 -17.99
C ILE A 448 -6.56 5.85 -19.47
N PHE A 449 -6.03 6.72 -20.33
CA PHE A 449 -6.17 6.56 -21.77
C PHE A 449 -5.51 5.26 -22.24
N ARG A 450 -6.32 4.31 -22.73
CA ARG A 450 -5.88 3.11 -23.45
C ARG A 450 -6.68 3.00 -24.74
N PHE A 451 -6.03 2.66 -25.85
CA PHE A 451 -6.68 2.56 -27.17
C PHE A 451 -7.90 1.62 -27.20
N ARG A 452 -7.96 0.64 -26.30
CA ARG A 452 -9.06 -0.33 -26.17
C ARG A 452 -10.30 0.17 -25.39
N SER A 453 -10.35 1.44 -24.95
CA SER A 453 -11.44 1.96 -24.09
C SER A 453 -12.07 3.27 -24.57
N LEU A 454 -11.98 3.57 -25.87
CA LEU A 454 -12.47 4.82 -26.45
C LEU A 454 -14.00 4.91 -26.48
N ASP A 455 -14.68 3.79 -26.69
CA ASP A 455 -16.14 3.65 -26.71
C ASP A 455 -16.79 4.12 -25.40
N ARG A 456 -16.33 3.60 -24.25
CA ARG A 456 -16.87 3.97 -22.94
C ARG A 456 -16.53 5.40 -22.55
N TYR A 457 -15.35 5.89 -22.93
CA TYR A 457 -14.97 7.28 -22.68
C TYR A 457 -15.88 8.27 -23.43
N VAL A 458 -16.20 7.98 -24.69
CA VAL A 458 -17.10 8.81 -25.51
C VAL A 458 -18.53 8.74 -24.96
N LEU A 459 -19.04 7.55 -24.64
CA LEU A 459 -20.39 7.38 -24.10
C LEU A 459 -20.56 8.10 -22.76
N SER A 460 -19.64 7.89 -21.81
CA SER A 460 -19.67 8.56 -20.50
C SER A 460 -19.63 10.08 -20.65
N LYS A 461 -18.69 10.63 -21.44
CA LYS A 461 -18.64 12.08 -21.67
C LYS A 461 -19.80 12.63 -22.48
N GLY A 462 -20.45 11.83 -23.31
CA GLY A 462 -21.67 12.20 -24.02
C GLY A 462 -22.84 12.34 -23.05
N TYR A 463 -23.06 11.32 -22.23
CA TYR A 463 -24.12 11.29 -21.23
C TYR A 463 -23.99 12.42 -20.21
N SER A 464 -22.81 12.62 -19.60
CA SER A 464 -22.64 13.68 -18.60
C SER A 464 -22.89 15.08 -19.18
N ARG A 465 -22.55 15.32 -20.47
CA ARG A 465 -22.89 16.59 -21.15
C ARG A 465 -24.39 16.73 -21.37
N LEU A 466 -25.08 15.64 -21.73
CA LEU A 466 -26.52 15.64 -21.93
C LEU A 466 -27.27 15.94 -20.62
N VAL A 467 -26.92 15.26 -19.53
CA VAL A 467 -27.48 15.50 -18.18
C VAL A 467 -27.29 16.96 -17.78
N LYS A 468 -26.06 17.48 -17.93
CA LYS A 468 -25.73 18.88 -17.64
C LYS A 468 -26.58 19.87 -18.45
N TRP A 469 -26.78 19.61 -19.74
CA TRP A 469 -27.59 20.48 -20.60
C TRP A 469 -29.08 20.43 -20.21
N ILE A 470 -29.59 19.25 -19.84
CA ILE A 470 -31.02 19.07 -19.53
C ILE A 470 -31.42 19.67 -18.18
N PHE A 471 -30.57 19.52 -17.16
CA PHE A 471 -30.89 19.87 -15.76
C PHE A 471 -30.12 21.08 -15.23
N GLY A 472 -29.25 21.71 -16.03
CA GLY A 472 -28.56 22.95 -15.64
C GLY A 472 -27.57 22.80 -14.47
N PHE A 473 -27.07 21.59 -14.22
CA PHE A 473 -26.26 21.26 -13.04
C PHE A 473 -24.76 21.15 -13.37
N PRO A 474 -23.84 21.71 -12.55
CA PRO A 474 -22.40 21.72 -12.83
C PRO A 474 -21.63 20.39 -12.83
N LEU A 475 -22.20 19.27 -12.36
CA LEU A 475 -21.43 18.01 -12.23
C LEU A 475 -20.95 17.42 -13.55
N ARG A 476 -19.91 16.61 -13.42
CA ARG A 476 -19.16 15.96 -14.49
C ARG A 476 -19.34 14.45 -14.46
N ASP A 477 -19.72 13.87 -13.32
CA ASP A 477 -19.92 12.43 -13.18
C ASP A 477 -21.06 12.12 -12.20
N THR A 478 -22.22 11.75 -12.73
CA THR A 478 -23.40 11.44 -11.92
C THR A 478 -23.58 9.95 -11.65
N GLU A 479 -23.00 9.06 -12.47
CA GLU A 479 -23.34 7.61 -12.46
C GLU A 479 -22.32 6.74 -11.69
N THR A 480 -21.36 7.36 -11.00
CA THR A 480 -20.35 6.63 -10.22
C THR A 480 -20.97 5.87 -9.06
N GLY A 481 -20.76 4.56 -8.95
CA GLY A 481 -21.12 3.81 -7.74
C GLY A 481 -20.17 4.01 -6.58
N PHE A 482 -19.91 5.27 -6.25
CA PHE A 482 -19.04 5.69 -5.17
C PHE A 482 -19.51 7.06 -4.71
N LYS A 483 -20.48 7.06 -3.79
CA LYS A 483 -21.12 8.28 -3.29
C LYS A 483 -21.29 8.22 -1.78
N PHE A 484 -21.06 9.36 -1.15
CA PHE A 484 -21.13 9.58 0.28
C PHE A 484 -21.99 10.80 0.53
N PHE A 485 -22.73 10.75 1.63
CA PHE A 485 -23.76 11.70 1.95
C PHE A 485 -23.71 12.03 3.43
N ASN A 486 -24.04 13.28 3.78
CA ASN A 486 -24.50 13.58 5.12
C ASN A 486 -25.84 12.85 5.31
N ARG A 487 -25.92 11.97 6.32
CA ARG A 487 -27.10 11.12 6.51
C ARG A 487 -28.37 11.95 6.75
N GLU A 488 -28.28 13.03 7.52
CA GLU A 488 -29.46 13.82 7.89
C GLU A 488 -30.04 14.58 6.70
N THR A 489 -29.18 15.08 5.81
CA THR A 489 -29.64 15.84 4.64
C THR A 489 -30.11 14.94 3.50
N ILE A 490 -29.56 13.73 3.37
CA ILE A 490 -29.92 12.83 2.26
C ILE A 490 -31.20 12.04 2.50
N LEU A 491 -31.56 11.71 3.75
CA LEU A 491 -32.74 10.89 4.04
C LEU A 491 -34.05 11.49 3.47
N PRO A 492 -34.34 12.79 3.63
CA PRO A 492 -35.53 13.40 3.01
C PRO A 492 -35.51 13.35 1.48
N ILE A 493 -34.34 13.48 0.87
CA ILE A 493 -34.18 13.38 -0.60
C ILE A 493 -34.42 11.94 -1.05
N LEU A 494 -33.91 10.96 -0.30
CA LEU A 494 -34.02 9.54 -0.60
C LEU A 494 -35.49 9.08 -0.67
N ASP A 495 -36.37 9.66 0.16
CA ASP A 495 -37.81 9.35 0.14
C ASP A 495 -38.55 9.88 -1.10
N THR A 496 -37.92 10.76 -1.89
CA THR A 496 -38.47 11.28 -3.16
C THR A 496 -37.99 10.51 -4.39
N ILE A 497 -37.05 9.58 -4.22
CA ILE A 497 -36.46 8.79 -5.31
C ILE A 497 -37.43 7.70 -5.75
N GLN A 498 -37.62 7.57 -7.06
CA GLN A 498 -38.55 6.59 -7.64
C GLN A 498 -37.84 5.42 -8.33
N ASP A 499 -36.70 5.67 -8.98
CA ASP A 499 -35.98 4.61 -9.68
C ASP A 499 -35.27 3.68 -8.70
N GLN A 500 -35.48 2.37 -8.81
CA GLN A 500 -34.80 1.37 -7.97
C GLN A 500 -33.63 0.70 -8.69
N ARG A 501 -33.30 1.11 -9.92
CA ARG A 501 -32.31 0.45 -10.78
C ARG A 501 -31.11 1.39 -10.99
N TRP A 502 -30.63 1.49 -12.22
CA TRP A 502 -29.39 2.19 -12.56
C TRP A 502 -29.56 3.72 -12.65
N PHE A 503 -30.77 4.22 -12.92
CA PHE A 503 -31.03 5.66 -13.01
C PHE A 503 -31.08 6.36 -11.66
N TRP A 504 -31.24 5.58 -10.58
CA TRP A 504 -31.14 6.03 -9.19
C TRP A 504 -29.97 7.00 -8.96
N ASP A 505 -28.78 6.72 -9.51
CA ASP A 505 -27.60 7.57 -9.38
C ASP A 505 -27.81 8.98 -9.94
N THR A 506 -28.39 9.07 -11.14
CA THR A 506 -28.68 10.36 -11.76
C THR A 506 -29.79 11.07 -11.01
N GLU A 507 -30.84 10.34 -10.63
CA GLU A 507 -31.98 10.89 -9.90
C GLU A 507 -31.55 11.54 -8.58
N ILE A 508 -30.81 10.81 -7.74
CA ILE A 508 -30.41 11.31 -6.42
C ILE A 508 -29.49 12.52 -6.51
N MET A 509 -28.57 12.55 -7.48
CA MET A 509 -27.67 13.69 -7.65
C MET A 509 -28.40 14.93 -8.15
N VAL A 510 -29.34 14.77 -9.09
CA VAL A 510 -30.13 15.89 -9.61
C VAL A 510 -31.07 16.43 -8.53
N ARG A 511 -31.76 15.56 -7.78
CA ARG A 511 -32.63 15.98 -6.67
C ARG A 511 -31.84 16.65 -5.55
N SER A 512 -30.68 16.11 -5.18
CA SER A 512 -29.80 16.74 -4.18
C SER A 512 -29.44 18.17 -4.58
N TYR A 513 -29.04 18.39 -5.84
CA TYR A 513 -28.71 19.74 -6.31
C TYR A 513 -29.89 20.70 -6.33
N HIS A 514 -31.04 20.26 -6.84
CA HIS A 514 -32.22 21.12 -6.93
C HIS A 514 -32.77 21.48 -5.54
N ASN A 515 -32.50 20.66 -4.52
CA ASN A 515 -32.80 20.95 -3.12
C ASN A 515 -31.67 21.74 -2.41
N GLY A 516 -30.69 22.26 -3.15
CA GLY A 516 -29.67 23.16 -2.62
C GLY A 516 -28.54 22.49 -1.82
N LEU A 517 -28.42 21.16 -1.86
CA LEU A 517 -27.34 20.45 -1.17
C LEU A 517 -25.98 20.84 -1.76
N LYS A 518 -24.96 20.96 -0.89
CA LYS A 518 -23.58 21.23 -1.25
C LYS A 518 -22.91 19.95 -1.74
N ILE A 519 -22.62 19.91 -3.03
CA ILE A 519 -22.09 18.71 -3.70
C ILE A 519 -20.65 18.94 -4.13
N VAL A 520 -19.81 17.91 -3.96
CA VAL A 520 -18.40 17.96 -4.34
C VAL A 520 -17.94 16.69 -5.06
N GLU A 521 -17.11 16.87 -6.10
CA GLU A 521 -16.56 15.79 -6.91
C GLU A 521 -15.11 15.48 -6.53
N ILE A 522 -14.88 14.27 -6.03
CA ILE A 522 -13.56 13.77 -5.66
C ILE A 522 -12.94 13.11 -6.89
N PRO A 523 -11.83 13.61 -7.45
CA PRO A 523 -11.18 12.96 -8.58
C PRO A 523 -10.64 11.57 -8.17
N THR A 524 -11.14 10.52 -8.81
CA THR A 524 -10.71 9.14 -8.54
C THR A 524 -10.19 8.50 -9.80
N LEU A 525 -9.12 7.69 -9.66
CA LEU A 525 -8.66 6.85 -10.76
C LEU A 525 -9.63 5.70 -10.95
N PHE A 526 -10.13 5.52 -12.17
CA PHE A 526 -10.98 4.40 -12.54
C PHE A 526 -10.15 3.32 -13.23
N ILE A 527 -10.07 2.13 -12.62
CA ILE A 527 -9.33 0.99 -13.15
C ILE A 527 -10.31 -0.15 -13.37
N ARG A 528 -10.55 -0.49 -14.65
CA ARG A 528 -11.49 -1.54 -15.01
C ARG A 528 -10.97 -2.92 -14.61
N ARG A 529 -11.81 -3.75 -13.97
CA ARG A 529 -11.56 -5.19 -13.78
C ARG A 529 -12.03 -5.93 -15.04
N PHE A 530 -11.09 -6.33 -15.90
CA PHE A 530 -11.41 -6.98 -17.18
C PHE A 530 -11.95 -8.41 -17.03
N GLU A 531 -11.73 -9.03 -15.88
CA GLU A 531 -12.18 -10.39 -15.56
C GLU A 531 -13.68 -10.44 -15.19
N LYS A 532 -14.29 -9.30 -14.86
CA LYS A 532 -15.71 -9.20 -14.55
C LYS A 532 -16.56 -9.08 -15.83
N GLN A 533 -17.58 -9.92 -15.95
CA GLN A 533 -18.60 -9.76 -16.99
C GLN A 533 -19.49 -8.57 -16.64
N SER A 534 -19.60 -7.61 -17.56
CA SER A 534 -20.50 -6.45 -17.42
C SER A 534 -21.94 -6.92 -17.53
N THR A 535 -22.76 -6.67 -16.50
CA THR A 535 -24.22 -6.89 -16.55
C THR A 535 -24.96 -5.82 -17.35
N VAL A 536 -24.27 -4.72 -17.71
CA VAL A 536 -24.78 -3.58 -18.49
C VAL A 536 -24.62 -3.84 -19.99
N ASN A 537 -25.72 -3.73 -20.74
CA ASN A 537 -25.75 -3.77 -22.20
C ASN A 537 -25.66 -2.34 -22.77
N PRO A 538 -24.60 -2.00 -23.54
CA PRO A 538 -24.36 -0.63 -23.98
C PRO A 538 -25.46 0.02 -24.82
N ILE A 539 -26.28 -0.75 -25.55
CA ILE A 539 -27.26 -0.20 -26.49
C ILE A 539 -28.64 -0.09 -25.84
N SER A 540 -29.15 -1.19 -25.30
CA SER A 540 -30.48 -1.19 -24.65
C SER A 540 -30.51 -0.24 -23.47
N ASP A 541 -29.46 -0.28 -22.64
CA ASP A 541 -29.45 0.47 -21.39
C ASP A 541 -29.26 1.95 -21.70
N SER A 542 -28.47 2.31 -22.71
CA SER A 542 -28.35 3.72 -23.16
C SER A 542 -29.70 4.29 -23.63
N LEU A 543 -30.50 3.52 -24.37
CA LEU A 543 -31.83 3.95 -24.81
C LEU A 543 -32.81 4.07 -23.64
N GLU A 544 -32.79 3.11 -22.72
CA GLU A 544 -33.60 3.13 -21.49
C GLU A 544 -33.26 4.36 -20.64
N TYR A 545 -31.97 4.65 -20.46
CA TYR A 545 -31.48 5.83 -19.75
C TYR A 545 -31.99 7.13 -20.37
N LEU A 546 -32.02 7.26 -21.70
CA LEU A 546 -32.57 8.45 -22.38
C LEU A 546 -34.06 8.63 -22.12
N VAL A 547 -34.84 7.53 -22.13
CA VAL A 547 -36.27 7.54 -21.84
C VAL A 547 -36.52 7.94 -20.38
N GLN A 548 -35.77 7.36 -19.44
CA GLN A 548 -35.84 7.69 -18.02
C GLN A 548 -35.48 9.17 -17.78
N LEU A 549 -34.43 9.68 -18.43
CA LEU A 549 -34.03 11.08 -18.37
C LEU A 549 -35.16 12.03 -18.81
N TYR A 550 -35.84 11.71 -19.91
CA TYR A 550 -36.97 12.50 -20.40
C TYR A 550 -38.17 12.46 -19.45
N ARG A 551 -38.54 11.27 -18.95
CA ARG A 551 -39.63 11.08 -17.99
C ARG A 551 -39.37 11.88 -16.70
N PHE A 552 -38.15 11.75 -16.16
CA PHE A 552 -37.73 12.46 -14.97
C PHE A 552 -37.73 13.98 -15.15
N LYS A 553 -37.29 14.49 -16.32
CA LYS A 553 -37.41 15.93 -16.64
C LYS A 553 -38.86 16.41 -16.63
N LYS A 554 -39.79 15.63 -17.19
CA LYS A 554 -41.22 15.98 -17.21
C LYS A 554 -41.79 15.99 -15.79
N GLN A 555 -41.38 15.02 -14.97
CA GLN A 555 -41.77 14.95 -13.57
C GLN A 555 -41.30 16.16 -12.76
N LEU A 556 -40.01 16.52 -12.81
CA LEU A 556 -39.49 17.70 -12.10
C LEU A 556 -40.21 18.98 -12.51
N LYS A 557 -40.54 19.13 -13.80
CA LYS A 557 -41.34 20.27 -14.29
C LYS A 557 -42.77 20.29 -13.76
N GLN A 558 -43.35 19.13 -13.48
CA GLN A 558 -44.68 19.04 -12.89
C GLN A 558 -44.63 19.38 -11.41
N GLU A 559 -43.68 18.79 -10.66
CA GLU A 559 -43.43 19.11 -9.25
C GLU A 559 -43.18 20.61 -9.04
N GLN A 560 -42.40 21.26 -9.91
CA GLN A 560 -42.17 22.71 -9.88
C GLN A 560 -43.39 23.58 -10.19
N LYS A 561 -44.41 23.03 -10.87
CA LYS A 561 -45.67 23.76 -11.14
C LYS A 561 -46.68 23.62 -10.01
N ASP A 562 -46.56 22.54 -9.23
CA ASP A 562 -47.46 22.21 -8.14
C ASP A 562 -47.00 22.84 -6.81
N MET A 563 -45.76 23.37 -6.75
CA MET A 563 -45.21 24.25 -5.72
C MET A 563 -45.49 25.72 -6.03
#